data_AF-A0A932R4G5-F1
#
_entry.id   AF-A0A932R4G5-F1
#
_cell.length_a   1.000
_cell.length_b   1.000
_cell.length_c   1.000
_cell.angle_alpha   90.00
_cell.angle_beta   90.00
_cell.angle_gamma   90.00
#
_symmetry.space_group_name_H-M   'P 1'
#
loop_
_entity.id
_entity.type
_entity.pdbx_description
1 polymer ?
#
loop_
_entity_poly.entity_id
_entity_poly.type
_entity_poly.pdbx_seq_one_letter_code
_entity_poly.pdbx_strand_id
1 'polypeptide(L)' 'MATVAYVVRSEFVLTHNAAFEGRVRAVHVPAERAIDIDTLLDFKIAEYLLNAREQ' A
#
# COMPACT_ATOMS: atom_id res chain seq x y z
N MET A 1 1.39 5.52 7.97
CA MET A 1 0.62 5.51 6.72
C MET A 1 1.30 4.51 5.81
N ALA A 2 0.62 3.41 5.48
CA ALA A 2 1.13 2.40 4.54
C ALA A 2 0.51 2.63 3.16
N THR A 3 1.27 2.47 2.09
CA THR A 3 0.76 2.64 0.72
C THR A 3 0.88 1.33 -0.02
N VAL A 4 -0.26 0.70 -0.30
CA VAL A 4 -0.27 -0.62 -0.95
C VAL A 4 0.06 -0.58 -2.44
N ALA A 5 -0.22 0.53 -3.13
CA ALA A 5 -0.03 0.66 -4.56
C ALA A 5 0.05 2.12 -5.03
N TYR A 6 0.81 2.35 -6.09
CA TYR A 6 0.82 3.60 -6.86
C TYR A 6 0.34 3.32 -8.28
N VAL A 7 -0.54 4.17 -8.81
CA VAL A 7 -1.01 4.11 -10.20
C VAL A 7 -0.77 5.46 -10.85
N VAL A 8 0.16 5.50 -11.80
CA VAL A 8 0.65 6.74 -12.43
C VAL A 8 0.88 6.49 -13.91
N ARG A 9 0.69 7.51 -14.76
CA ARG A 9 1.09 7.45 -16.17
C ARG A 9 2.63 7.42 -16.27
N SER A 10 3.18 6.54 -17.09
CA SER A 10 4.64 6.44 -17.29
C SER A 10 5.28 7.78 -17.67
N GLU A 11 4.67 8.53 -18.58
CA GLU A 11 5.11 9.88 -18.97
C GLU A 11 5.28 10.81 -17.76
N PHE A 12 4.36 10.75 -16.79
CA PHE A 12 4.44 11.58 -15.59
C PHE A 12 5.64 11.15 -14.72
N VAL A 13 5.89 9.85 -14.59
CA VAL A 13 7.05 9.31 -13.83
C VAL A 13 8.38 9.76 -14.44
N LEU A 14 8.46 9.86 -15.78
CA LEU A 14 9.70 10.22 -16.47
C LEU A 14 9.97 11.73 -16.49
N THR A 15 8.95 12.56 -16.27
CA THR A 15 9.04 14.03 -16.46
C THR A 15 8.93 14.83 -15.17
N HIS A 16 8.61 14.19 -14.04
CA HIS A 16 8.40 14.82 -12.73
C HIS A 16 9.32 14.20 -11.67
N ASN A 17 9.67 14.97 -10.64
CA ASN A 17 10.65 14.53 -9.64
C ASN A 17 10.02 13.83 -8.42
N ALA A 18 8.70 13.95 -8.25
CA ALA A 18 7.99 13.29 -7.16
C ALA A 18 6.57 12.85 -7.56
N ALA A 19 6.12 11.74 -6.95
CA ALA A 19 4.85 11.09 -7.25
C ALA A 19 3.60 11.97 -6.98
N PHE A 20 3.74 13.02 -6.17
CA PHE A 20 2.64 13.89 -5.74
C PHE A 20 2.67 15.30 -6.36
N GLU A 21 3.50 15.55 -7.38
CA GLU A 21 3.61 16.87 -8.04
C GLU A 21 2.39 17.24 -8.92
N GLY A 22 1.45 16.32 -9.11
CA GLY A 22 0.27 16.50 -9.98
C GLY A 22 -1.06 16.44 -9.22
N ARG A 23 -2.14 16.09 -9.94
CA ARG A 23 -3.43 15.82 -9.31
C ARG A 23 -3.38 14.46 -8.60
N VAL A 24 -3.60 14.46 -7.29
CA VAL A 24 -3.55 13.27 -6.44
C VAL A 24 -4.97 12.85 -6.06
N ARG A 25 -5.22 11.54 -6.06
CA ARG A 25 -6.41 10.92 -5.48
C ARG A 25 -5.97 9.75 -4.61
N ALA A 26 -6.57 9.63 -3.43
CA ALA A 26 -6.38 8.48 -2.55
C ALA A 26 -7.51 7.47 -2.69
N VAL A 27 -7.20 6.19 -2.47
CA VAL A 27 -8.16 5.11 -2.26
C VAL A 27 -7.96 4.62 -0.83
N HIS A 28 -9.03 4.61 -0.04
CA HIS A 28 -8.96 4.10 1.32
C HIS A 28 -8.87 2.57 1.30
N VAL A 29 -7.83 2.03 1.92
CA VAL A 29 -7.64 0.60 2.14
C VAL A 29 -7.79 0.34 3.64
N PRO A 30 -8.62 -0.64 4.05
CA PRO A 30 -8.74 -1.04 5.45
C PRO A 30 -7.39 -1.42 6.05
N ALA A 31 -7.19 -1.12 7.34
CA ALA A 31 -5.90 -1.29 8.00
C ALA A 31 -5.40 -2.74 7.97
N GLU A 32 -6.31 -3.70 8.13
CA GLU A 32 -6.03 -5.14 8.09
C GLU A 32 -5.59 -5.64 6.71
N ARG A 33 -5.78 -4.83 5.65
CA ARG A 33 -5.33 -5.11 4.29
C ARG A 33 -4.19 -4.19 3.82
N ALA A 34 -3.66 -3.36 4.71
CA ALA A 34 -2.64 -2.36 4.41
C ALA A 34 -1.34 -2.60 5.19
N ILE A 35 -1.06 -3.85 5.57
CA ILE A 35 0.18 -4.22 6.27
C ILE A 35 1.37 -4.27 5.30
N ASP A 36 2.43 -3.54 5.62
CA ASP A 36 3.75 -3.65 5.00
C ASP A 36 4.60 -4.60 5.86
N ILE A 37 5.30 -5.56 5.24
CA ILE A 37 6.06 -6.58 5.95
C ILE A 37 7.55 -6.19 5.95
N ASP A 38 8.03 -5.65 7.07
CA ASP A 38 9.44 -5.32 7.28
C ASP A 38 10.14 -6.33 8.21
N THR A 39 9.39 -6.93 9.14
CA THR A 39 9.89 -7.82 10.18
C THR A 39 9.13 -9.14 10.27
N LEU A 40 9.69 -10.10 11.01
CA LEU A 40 9.02 -11.36 11.30
C LEU A 40 7.74 -11.16 12.14
N LEU A 41 7.67 -10.11 12.96
CA LEU A 41 6.45 -9.79 13.69
C LEU A 41 5.33 -9.36 12.72
N ASP A 42 5.64 -8.51 11.74
CA ASP A 42 4.67 -8.06 10.72
C ASP A 42 4.16 -9.24 9.89
N PHE A 43 5.05 -10.17 9.53
CA PHE A 43 4.66 -11.39 8.82
C PHE A 43 3.66 -12.23 9.62
N LYS A 44 3.90 -12.45 10.92
CA LYS A 44 2.98 -13.19 11.80
C LYS A 44 1.62 -12.50 11.93
N ILE A 45 1.60 -11.18 11.97
CA ILE A 45 0.37 -10.39 12.01
C ILE A 45 -0.39 -10.56 10.68
N ALA A 46 0.29 -10.47 9.53
CA ALA A 46 -0.32 -10.68 8.22
C ALA A 46 -0.94 -12.08 8.09
N GLU A 47 -0.22 -13.12 8.54
CA GLU A 47 -0.70 -14.49 8.55
C GLU A 47 -1.95 -14.66 9.43
N TYR A 48 -1.94 -14.10 10.65
CA TYR A 48 -3.10 -14.11 11.53
C TYR A 48 -4.32 -13.44 10.89
N LEU A 49 -4.14 -12.25 10.30
CA LEU A 49 -5.23 -11.51 9.64
C LEU A 49 -5.80 -12.24 8.43
N LEU A 50 -4.97 -13.02 7.71
CA LEU A 50 -5.44 -13.85 6.61
C LEU A 50 -6.33 -14.99 7.13
N ASN A 51 -5.85 -15.74 8.13
CA ASN A 51 -6.56 -16.88 8.70
C ASN A 51 -7.86 -16.48 9.43
N ALA A 52 -7.90 -15.30 10.06
CA ALA A 52 -9.10 -14.78 10.73
C ALA A 52 -10.25 -14.45 9.76
N ARG A 53 -9.98 -14.33 8.45
CA ARG A 53 -11.00 -14.04 7.42
C ARG A 53 -11.61 -15.31 6.81
N GLU A 54 -11.00 -16.46 7.02
CA GLU A 54 -11.47 -17.77 6.52
C GLU A 54 -12.41 -18.49 7.52
N GLN A 55 -12.60 -17.92 8.71
CA GLN A 55 -13.52 -18.40 9.75
C GLN A 55 -14.81 -17.58 9.74
#